data_AF-A0A944KYH3-F1
#
_entry.id   AF-A0A944KYH3-F1
#
_cell.length_a   1.000
_cell.length_b   1.000
_cell.length_c   1.000
_cell.angle_alpha   90.00
_cell.angle_beta   90.00
_cell.angle_gamma   90.00
#
_symmetry.space_group_name_H-M   'P 1'
#
loop_
_entity.id
_entity.type
_entity.pdbx_description
1 polymer ?
#
loop_
_entity_poly.entity_id
_entity_poly.type
_entity_poly.pdbx_seq_one_letter_code
_entity_poly.pdbx_strand_id
1 'polypeptide(L)'
;MRELVAEREWLTVFLLPAYSPDLNPVEGVWAHVKRSLTNLAVTALDQLEVLVRNRLKRLQYRPHTLDGFIAGTGLTLETSAPP
;
A
#
# COMPACT_ATOMS: atom_id res chain seq x y z
N MET A 1 -19.64 11.03 2.24
CA MET A 1 -18.29 10.71 1.70
C MET A 1 -17.80 11.81 0.77
N ARG A 2 -18.49 12.12 -0.34
CA ARG A 2 -18.08 13.21 -1.25
C ARG A 2 -17.97 14.58 -0.56
N GLU A 3 -18.93 14.92 0.31
CA GLU A 3 -18.89 16.15 1.12
C GLU A 3 -17.67 16.20 2.06
N LEU A 4 -17.35 15.09 2.73
CA LEU A 4 -16.15 15.00 3.58
C LEU A 4 -14.84 15.16 2.80
N VAL A 5 -14.80 14.71 1.55
CA VAL A 5 -13.63 14.93 0.67
C VAL A 5 -13.58 16.39 0.21
N ALA A 6 -14.73 16.98 -0.15
CA ALA A 6 -14.82 18.37 -0.60
C ALA A 6 -14.36 19.38 0.48
N GLU A 7 -14.51 19.04 1.77
CA GLU A 7 -14.02 19.84 2.90
C GLU A 7 -12.48 19.79 3.08
N ARG A 8 -11.76 18.94 2.33
CA ARG A 8 -10.32 18.67 2.53
C ARG A 8 -9.55 18.91 1.24
N GLU A 9 -9.08 20.15 1.03
CA GLU A 9 -8.30 20.53 -0.16
C GLU A 9 -7.00 19.72 -0.33
N TRP A 10 -6.45 19.15 0.74
CA TRP A 10 -5.24 18.33 0.71
C TRP A 10 -5.48 16.87 0.27
N LEU A 11 -6.74 16.43 0.13
CA LEU A 11 -7.09 15.03 -0.10
C LEU A 11 -7.61 14.79 -1.52
N THR A 12 -6.77 14.22 -2.38
CA THR A 12 -7.16 13.72 -3.71
C THR A 12 -7.66 12.28 -3.62
N VAL A 13 -8.87 12.01 -4.13
CA VAL A 13 -9.45 10.67 -4.15
C VAL A 13 -9.53 10.13 -5.58
N PHE A 14 -8.93 8.95 -5.79
CA PHE A 14 -9.01 8.19 -7.03
C PHE A 14 -10.05 7.08 -6.89
N LEU A 15 -11.04 7.05 -7.79
CA LEU A 15 -12.03 5.97 -7.86
C LEU A 15 -11.53 4.88 -8.79
N LEU A 16 -11.31 3.68 -8.25
CA LEU A 16 -10.99 2.51 -9.05
C LEU A 16 -12.29 1.78 -9.47
N PRO A 17 -12.29 1.11 -10.64
CA PRO A 17 -13.40 0.24 -11.01
C PRO A 17 -13.63 -0.87 -9.97
N ALA A 18 -14.86 -1.35 -9.89
CA ALA A 18 -15.17 -2.50 -9.05
C ALA A 18 -14.38 -3.74 -9.50
N TYR A 19 -13.90 -4.53 -8.55
CA TYR A 19 -13.12 -5.75 -8.80
C TYR A 19 -11.83 -5.54 -9.62
N SER A 20 -11.14 -4.41 -9.42
CA SER A 20 -9.81 -4.14 -10.02
C SER A 20 -8.67 -4.20 -8.97
N PRO A 21 -8.37 -5.37 -8.38
CA PRO A 21 -7.28 -5.49 -7.40
C PRO A 21 -5.90 -5.22 -8.03
N ASP A 22 -5.75 -5.45 -9.33
CA ASP A 22 -4.56 -5.12 -10.12
C ASP A 22 -4.21 -3.62 -10.11
N LEU A 23 -5.21 -2.76 -9.92
CA LEU A 23 -5.02 -1.31 -9.81
C LEU A 23 -4.75 -0.84 -8.38
N ASN A 24 -4.84 -1.72 -7.38
CA ASN A 24 -4.61 -1.37 -5.98
C ASN A 24 -3.17 -1.71 -5.55
N PRO A 25 -2.28 -0.72 -5.36
CA PRO A 25 -0.87 -0.97 -5.07
C PRO A 25 -0.64 -1.69 -3.72
N VAL A 26 -1.63 -1.68 -2.82
CA VAL A 26 -1.55 -2.43 -1.56
C VAL A 26 -1.46 -3.94 -1.78
N GLU A 27 -1.98 -4.46 -2.90
CA GLU A 27 -1.86 -5.88 -3.24
C GLU A 27 -0.39 -6.27 -3.45
N GLY A 28 0.40 -5.41 -4.10
CA GLY A 28 1.85 -5.58 -4.26
C GLY A 28 2.59 -5.55 -2.92
N VAL A 29 2.22 -4.63 -2.04
CA VAL A 29 2.75 -4.57 -0.65
C VAL A 29 2.48 -5.87 0.09
N TRP A 30 1.24 -6.38 0.05
CA TRP A 30 0.88 -7.61 0.74
C TRP A 30 1.53 -8.84 0.12
N ALA A 31 1.64 -8.93 -1.21
CA ALA A 31 2.37 -9.99 -1.87
C ALA A 31 3.85 -10.02 -1.43
N HIS A 32 4.49 -8.85 -1.33
CA HIS A 32 5.86 -8.72 -0.85
C HIS A 32 6.01 -9.18 0.61
N VAL A 33 5.13 -8.72 1.51
CA VAL A 33 5.15 -9.12 2.92
C VAL A 33 4.93 -10.62 3.07
N LYS A 34 3.91 -11.20 2.40
CA LYS A 34 3.63 -12.64 2.44
C LYS A 34 4.82 -13.46 1.93
N ARG A 35 5.44 -13.03 0.83
CA ARG A 35 6.65 -13.71 0.28
C ARG A 35 7.82 -13.71 1.26
N SER A 36 7.98 -12.65 2.06
CA SER A 36 9.01 -12.58 3.08
C SER A 36 8.79 -13.51 4.29
N LEU A 37 7.59 -14.12 4.38
CA LEU A 37 7.17 -14.99 5.47
C LEU A 37 6.99 -16.45 5.03
N THR A 38 7.11 -16.78 3.74
CA THR A 38 6.75 -18.08 3.16
C THR A 38 7.40 -19.30 3.83
N ASN A 39 8.59 -19.15 4.41
CA ASN A 39 9.33 -20.26 5.06
C ASN A 39 9.42 -20.11 6.58
N LEU A 40 8.55 -19.29 7.19
CA LEU A 40 8.60 -19.01 8.61
C LEU A 40 7.55 -19.83 9.37
N ALA A 41 8.01 -20.73 10.24
CA ALA A 41 7.14 -21.42 11.19
C ALA A 41 7.07 -20.62 12.49
N VAL A 42 5.91 -20.02 12.75
CA VAL A 42 5.60 -19.30 14.00
C VAL A 42 4.68 -20.18 14.85
N THR A 43 4.90 -20.19 16.16
CA THR A 43 4.13 -21.04 17.08
C THR A 43 2.95 -20.30 17.73
N ALA A 44 2.89 -18.98 17.57
CA ALA A 44 1.84 -18.14 18.13
C ALA A 44 1.54 -16.92 17.24
N LEU A 45 0.31 -16.40 17.36
CA LEU A 45 -0.20 -15.32 16.51
C LEU A 45 0.45 -13.96 16.82
N ASP A 46 0.77 -13.69 18.07
CA ASP A 46 1.48 -12.49 18.53
C ASP A 46 2.87 -12.38 17.88
N GLN A 47 3.58 -13.52 17.75
CA GLN A 47 4.85 -13.57 17.04
C GLN A 47 4.67 -13.20 15.57
N LEU A 48 3.64 -13.75 14.91
CA LEU A 48 3.33 -13.41 13.51
C LEU A 48 3.02 -11.92 13.35
N GLU A 49 2.22 -11.35 14.25
CA GLU A 49 1.88 -9.93 14.24
C GLU A 49 3.14 -9.06 14.31
N VAL A 50 4.04 -9.34 15.26
CA VAL A 50 5.30 -8.62 15.42
C VAL A 50 6.14 -8.70 14.14
N LEU A 51 6.21 -9.87 13.51
CA LEU A 51 6.94 -10.08 12.27
C LEU A 51 6.36 -9.28 11.10
N VAL A 52 5.03 -9.31 10.93
CA VAL A 52 4.32 -8.53 9.90
C VAL A 52 4.56 -7.04 10.12
N ARG A 53 4.37 -6.53 11.34
CA ARG A 53 4.62 -5.13 11.69
C ARG A 53 6.06 -4.72 11.39
N ASN A 54 7.03 -5.56 11.75
CA ASN A 54 8.45 -5.30 11.47
C ASN A 54 8.77 -5.30 9.96
N ARG A 55 8.15 -6.16 9.15
CA ARG A 55 8.30 -6.16 7.69
C ARG A 55 7.70 -4.90 7.06
N LEU A 56 6.48 -4.52 7.46
CA LEU A 56 5.83 -3.28 7.03
C LEU A 56 6.64 -2.04 7.42
N LYS A 57 7.12 -1.97 8.67
CA LYS A 57 7.96 -0.86 9.15
C LYS A 57 9.25 -0.72 8.34
N ARG A 58 9.92 -1.82 8.00
CA ARG A 58 11.09 -1.76 7.10
C ARG A 58 10.75 -1.26 5.71
N LEU A 59 9.58 -1.64 5.18
CA LEU A 59 9.12 -1.20 3.87
C LEU A 59 8.82 0.30 3.84
N GLN A 60 8.30 0.85 4.94
CA GLN A 60 8.10 2.29 5.12
C GLN A 60 9.39 3.11 4.89
N TYR A 61 10.56 2.55 5.24
CA TYR A 61 11.86 3.19 5.02
C TYR A 61 12.48 2.90 3.65
N ARG A 62 11.70 2.36 2.70
CA ARG A 62 12.16 2.01 1.34
C ARG A 62 11.25 2.67 0.28
N PRO A 63 11.35 4.01 0.11
CA PRO A 63 10.46 4.76 -0.79
C PRO A 63 10.47 4.20 -2.21
N HIS A 64 11.64 3.90 -2.79
CA HIS A 64 11.71 3.33 -4.14
C HIS A 64 10.99 1.99 -4.31
N THR A 65 10.89 1.18 -3.25
CA THR A 65 10.11 -0.07 -3.30
C THR A 65 8.62 0.23 -3.29
N LEU A 66 8.19 1.22 -2.51
CA LEU A 66 6.79 1.67 -2.49
C LEU A 66 6.37 2.29 -3.82
N ASP A 67 7.23 3.14 -4.40
CA ASP A 67 7.04 3.73 -5.73
C ASP A 67 6.91 2.63 -6.79
N GLY A 68 7.70 1.55 -6.68
CA GLY A 68 7.62 0.39 -7.55
C GLY A 68 6.27 -0.33 -7.49
N PHE A 69 5.61 -0.39 -6.32
CA PHE A 69 4.27 -0.99 -6.23
C PHE A 69 3.20 -0.14 -6.90
N ILE A 70 3.33 1.19 -6.83
CA ILE A 70 2.44 2.12 -7.55
C ILE A 70 2.70 2.02 -9.05
N ALA A 71 3.97 2.03 -9.48
CA ALA A 71 4.32 1.86 -10.89
C ALA A 71 3.79 0.54 -11.47
N GLY A 72 3.77 -0.53 -10.66
CA GLY A 72 3.24 -1.84 -11.06
C GLY A 72 1.75 -1.86 -11.39
N THR A 73 0.96 -0.88 -10.94
CA THR A 73 -0.47 -0.75 -11.32
C THR A 73 -0.65 -0.05 -12.66
N GLY A 74 0.41 0.52 -13.23
CA GLY A 74 0.34 1.37 -14.42
C GLY A 74 -0.30 2.74 -14.20
N LEU A 75 -0.68 3.07 -12.95
CA LEU A 75 -1.23 4.38 -12.61
C LEU A 75 -0.10 5.38 -12.33
N THR A 76 -0.22 6.59 -12.88
CA THR A 76 0.67 7.70 -12.59
C THR A 76 0.04 8.63 -11.55
N LEU A 77 0.73 8.87 -10.44
CA LEU A 77 0.36 9.91 -9.49
C LEU A 77 0.83 11.25 -10.06
N GLU A 78 -0.02 11.91 -10.83
CA GLU A 78 0.26 13.29 -11.21
C GLU A 78 0.15 14.16 -9.95
N THR A 79 1.26 14.77 -9.56
CA THR A 79 1.21 15.79 -8.51
C THR A 79 0.50 17.00 -9.12
N SER A 80 -0.71 17.31 -8.69
CA SER A 80 -1.27 18.62 -8.99
C SER A 80 -0.36 19.64 -8.29
N ALA A 81 0.15 20.63 -9.03
CA ALA A 81 0.88 21.75 -8.44
C ALA A 81 0.03 22.41 -7.33
N PRO A 82 0.62 22.89 -6.23
CA PRO A 82 -0.13 23.72 -5.31
C PRO A 82 -0.53 25.03 -6.01
N PRO A 83 -1.64 25.67 -5.62
CA PRO A 83 -1.97 27.02 -6.09
C PRO A 83 -0.88 28.04 -5.73
#